data_AF-A0A971C1K0-F1
#
_entry.id   AF-A0A971C1K0-F1
#
_cell.length_a   1.000
_cell.length_b   1.000
_cell.length_c   1.000
_cell.angle_alpha   90.00
_cell.angle_beta   90.00
_cell.angle_gamma   90.00
#
_symmetry.space_group_name_H-M   'P 1'
#
loop_
_entity.id
_entity.type
_entity.pdbx_description
1 polymer ?
#
loop_
_entity_poly.entity_id
_entity_poly.type
_entity_poly.pdbx_seq_one_letter_code
_entity_poly.pdbx_strand_id
1 'polypeptide(L)'
;MASAEDRVLAYLRQHQEGADDDDLAAAMGWSYRQRANQVCKAMAQKGVVERKVVDGKIRSFALDAPGLPTSEGSAVPISAYLSFTDAAEYVLENQVQRRLLHYRDITERALAAGVLTSTGRTPEATMYSQIHAEVQRQTKRGEVPRFTKPEAGFIGLTRWLPRGVVREIEAQNQRVRTKLHQRLLSLDPIEFEALVARLLSALGFEEVELTPAKGDGGIDVRGTLVVGEVIRTRMAVQVKRWKHNVHTPVIQQVRGSLGAHEQGLIITTSGFSAGARSEAERADATPVALMDGSQLVSVLIENDIGVRRDSYDLIKLEEESDDTQCPD
;
A
#
# COMPACT_ATOMS: atom_id res chain seq x y z
N MET A 1 4.97 43.82 -11.80
CA MET A 1 6.28 43.21 -12.10
C MET A 1 6.05 41.74 -12.37
N ALA A 2 6.61 41.16 -13.44
CA ALA A 2 6.49 39.73 -13.71
C ALA A 2 7.12 38.92 -12.56
N SER A 3 6.52 37.80 -12.18
CA SER A 3 7.02 36.99 -11.06
C SER A 3 8.39 36.39 -11.41
N ALA A 4 9.11 35.94 -10.38
CA ALA A 4 10.37 35.23 -10.58
C ALA A 4 10.17 33.96 -11.43
N GLU A 5 9.03 33.27 -11.29
CA GLU A 5 8.68 32.08 -12.07
C GLU A 5 8.42 32.43 -13.55
N ASP A 6 7.69 33.52 -13.83
CA ASP A 6 7.38 33.95 -15.21
C ASP A 6 8.65 34.35 -15.98
N ARG A 7 9.58 35.02 -15.30
CA ARG A 7 10.85 35.44 -15.90
C ARG A 7 11.76 34.24 -16.20
N VAL A 8 11.82 33.28 -15.28
CA VAL A 8 12.56 32.02 -15.49
C VAL A 8 11.94 31.22 -16.63
N LEU A 9 10.61 31.11 -16.67
CA LEU A 9 9.92 30.38 -17.74
C LEU A 9 10.13 31.02 -19.12
N ALA A 10 10.06 32.35 -19.21
CA ALA A 10 10.31 33.08 -20.44
C ALA A 10 11.76 32.88 -20.95
N TYR A 11 12.73 32.87 -20.04
CA TYR A 11 14.13 32.60 -20.37
C TYR A 11 14.34 31.16 -20.87
N LEU A 12 13.77 30.18 -20.17
CA LEU A 12 13.85 28.77 -20.55
C LEU A 12 13.16 28.46 -21.89
N ARG A 13 12.10 29.18 -22.25
CA ARG A 13 11.45 29.07 -23.57
C ARG A 13 12.33 29.56 -24.73
N GLN A 14 13.29 30.44 -24.45
CA GLN A 14 14.22 30.95 -25.45
C GLN A 14 15.49 30.09 -25.58
N HIS A 15 15.70 29.13 -24.67
CA HIS A 15 16.90 28.27 -24.60
C HIS A 15 16.47 26.80 -24.61
N GLN A 16 16.24 26.25 -25.82
CA GLN A 16 15.69 24.90 -26.02
C GLN A 16 16.62 23.78 -25.51
N GLU A 17 17.92 24.06 -25.40
CA GLU A 17 18.94 23.22 -24.78
C GLU A 17 18.88 23.18 -23.23
N GLY A 18 17.94 23.93 -22.64
CA GLY A 18 17.79 24.10 -21.20
C GLY A 18 18.90 24.94 -20.59
N ALA A 19 18.74 25.40 -19.35
CA ALA A 19 19.73 26.23 -18.66
C ALA A 19 20.10 25.63 -17.31
N ASP A 20 21.38 25.72 -16.93
CA ASP A 20 21.80 25.30 -15.59
C ASP A 20 21.48 26.38 -14.54
N ASP A 21 21.56 26.02 -13.25
CA ASP A 21 21.16 26.93 -12.16
C ASP A 21 22.09 28.16 -12.05
N ASP A 22 23.32 28.09 -12.57
CA ASP A 22 24.30 29.18 -12.59
C ASP A 22 23.97 30.17 -13.72
N ASP A 23 23.67 29.66 -14.92
CA ASP A 23 23.19 30.44 -16.07
C ASP A 23 21.89 31.20 -15.74
N LEU A 24 20.94 30.53 -15.07
CA LEU A 24 19.68 31.11 -14.64
C LEU A 24 19.84 32.19 -13.58
N ALA A 25 20.78 32.01 -12.64
CA ALA A 25 21.05 33.03 -11.63
C ALA A 25 21.65 34.30 -12.25
N ALA A 26 22.56 34.15 -13.21
CA ALA A 26 23.13 35.27 -13.95
C ALA A 26 22.05 36.01 -14.77
N ALA A 27 21.21 35.28 -15.51
CA ALA A 27 20.14 35.87 -16.34
C ALA A 27 19.06 36.60 -15.52
N MET A 28 18.81 36.15 -14.28
CA MET A 28 17.79 36.75 -13.40
C MET A 28 18.33 37.88 -12.51
N GLY A 29 19.65 38.11 -12.49
CA GLY A 29 20.32 39.06 -11.61
C GLY A 29 20.36 38.61 -10.14
N TRP A 30 20.45 37.30 -9.90
CA TRP A 30 20.49 36.72 -8.56
C TRP A 30 21.93 36.46 -8.12
N SER A 31 22.24 36.85 -6.88
CA SER A 31 23.59 36.68 -6.30
C SER A 31 24.00 35.21 -6.10
N TYR A 32 23.05 34.28 -6.11
CA TYR A 32 23.27 32.88 -5.73
C TYR A 32 22.43 31.90 -6.55
N ARG A 33 23.06 30.83 -7.05
CA ARG A 33 22.41 29.74 -7.81
C ARG A 33 21.35 28.96 -7.04
N GLN A 34 21.42 28.95 -5.70
CA GLN A 34 20.46 28.30 -4.83
C GLN A 34 19.04 28.86 -5.04
N ARG A 35 18.93 30.14 -5.36
CA ARG A 35 17.64 30.78 -5.65
C ARG A 35 17.04 30.25 -6.96
N ALA A 36 17.87 30.08 -8.00
CA ALA A 36 17.44 29.45 -9.25
C ALA A 36 17.03 27.99 -9.04
N ASN A 37 17.79 27.22 -8.25
CA ASN A 37 17.47 25.85 -7.89
C ASN A 37 16.09 25.74 -7.20
N GLN A 38 15.81 26.60 -6.22
CA GLN A 38 14.54 26.61 -5.48
C GLN A 38 13.36 26.92 -6.39
N VAL A 39 13.47 27.97 -7.22
CA VAL A 39 12.42 28.38 -8.16
C VAL A 39 12.15 27.26 -9.18
N CYS A 40 13.18 26.68 -9.77
CA CYS A 40 13.02 25.60 -10.75
C CYS A 40 12.48 24.31 -10.15
N LYS A 41 12.83 23.97 -8.90
CA LYS A 41 12.22 22.83 -8.18
C LYS A 41 10.73 23.06 -7.91
N ALA A 42 10.35 24.26 -7.50
CA ALA A 42 8.94 24.60 -7.29
C ALA A 42 8.15 24.55 -8.59
N MET A 43 8.72 25.05 -9.70
CA MET A 43 8.12 24.98 -11.02
C MET A 43 8.06 23.55 -11.58
N ALA A 44 9.02 22.69 -11.21
CA ALA A 44 9.00 21.26 -11.55
C ALA A 44 7.91 20.50 -10.78
N GLN A 45 7.70 20.82 -9.49
CA GLN A 45 6.56 20.29 -8.73
C GLN A 45 5.21 20.71 -9.32
N LYS A 46 5.15 21.89 -9.95
CA LYS A 46 3.98 22.40 -10.67
C LYS A 46 3.85 21.87 -12.11
N GLY A 47 4.81 21.07 -12.59
CA GLY A 47 4.79 20.49 -13.94
C GLY A 47 5.04 21.50 -15.07
N VAL A 48 5.60 22.68 -14.78
CA VAL A 48 5.85 23.76 -15.76
C VAL A 48 7.31 23.77 -16.23
N VAL A 49 8.21 23.10 -15.48
CA VAL A 49 9.63 22.96 -15.81
C VAL A 49 10.06 21.52 -15.61
N GLU A 50 10.81 20.97 -16.55
CA GLU A 50 11.46 19.67 -16.39
C GLU A 50 12.94 19.86 -16.03
N ARG A 51 13.48 19.07 -15.10
CA ARG A 51 14.90 19.11 -14.72
C ARG A 51 15.57 17.80 -15.08
N LYS A 52 16.58 17.86 -15.96
CA LYS A 52 17.33 16.69 -16.46
C LYS A 52 18.83 16.88 -16.24
N VAL A 53 19.56 15.78 -16.06
CA VAL A 53 21.02 15.80 -16.05
C VAL A 53 21.49 15.66 -17.50
N VAL A 54 22.17 16.68 -18.01
CA VAL A 54 22.78 16.71 -19.35
C VAL A 54 24.26 17.04 -19.16
N ASP A 55 25.14 16.18 -19.67
CA ASP A 55 26.60 16.31 -19.54
C ASP A 55 27.09 16.54 -18.09
N GLY A 56 26.49 15.83 -17.13
CA GLY A 56 26.87 15.88 -15.72
C GLY A 56 26.35 17.10 -14.95
N LYS A 57 25.58 18.00 -15.58
CA LYS A 57 24.95 19.17 -14.95
C LYS A 57 23.44 19.09 -15.01
N ILE A 58 22.75 19.57 -13.97
CA ILE A 58 21.29 19.66 -13.96
C ILE A 58 20.87 20.89 -14.76
N ARG A 59 20.18 20.67 -15.89
CA ARG A 59 19.56 21.71 -16.72
C ARG A 59 18.04 21.68 -16.54
N SER A 60 17.44 22.87 -16.53
CA SER A 60 16.00 23.08 -16.45
C SER A 60 15.46 23.42 -17.84
N PHE A 61 14.30 22.88 -18.20
CA PHE A 61 13.65 23.02 -19.50
C PHE A 61 12.22 23.51 -19.29
N ALA A 62 11.75 24.49 -20.07
CA ALA A 62 10.36 24.89 -20.02
C ALA A 62 9.47 23.78 -20.59
N LEU A 63 8.40 23.43 -19.89
CA LEU A 63 7.33 22.61 -20.40
C LEU A 63 6.23 23.56 -20.89
N ASP A 64 5.90 23.53 -22.18
CA ASP A 64 4.78 24.33 -22.67
C ASP A 64 3.46 23.72 -22.21
N ALA A 65 2.63 24.55 -21.57
CA ALA A 65 1.26 24.16 -21.25
C ALA A 65 0.47 23.92 -22.57
N PRO A 66 -0.43 22.93 -22.62
CA PRO A 66 -1.19 22.63 -23.84
C PRO A 66 -2.09 23.82 -24.19
N GLY A 67 -1.78 24.47 -25.33
CA GLY A 67 -2.56 25.57 -25.88
C GLY A 67 -3.92 25.11 -26.44
N LEU A 68 -4.94 25.95 -26.25
CA LEU A 68 -6.19 25.90 -27.01
C LEU A 68 -5.90 26.24 -28.50
N PRO A 69 -6.67 25.72 -29.48
CA PRO A 69 -6.25 25.68 -30.86
C PRO A 69 -6.46 27.03 -31.55
N THR A 70 -5.51 27.40 -32.41
CA THR A 70 -5.78 28.27 -33.55
C THR A 70 -5.52 27.50 -34.84
N SER A 71 -6.28 27.89 -35.84
CA SER A 71 -6.70 27.13 -37.02
C SER A 71 -5.61 26.82 -38.04
N GLU A 72 -5.96 25.84 -38.87
CA GLU A 72 -5.47 25.55 -40.23
C GLU A 72 -4.34 24.51 -40.37
N GLY A 73 -4.77 23.32 -40.81
CA GLY A 73 -4.19 22.66 -41.98
C GLY A 73 -2.79 22.06 -41.86
N SER A 74 -2.70 20.81 -41.41
CA SER A 74 -1.81 19.80 -42.00
C SER A 74 -2.04 18.45 -41.32
N ALA A 75 -2.36 17.43 -42.11
CA ALA A 75 -2.68 16.08 -41.67
C ALA A 75 -1.46 15.17 -41.73
N VAL A 76 -0.99 14.61 -40.60
CA VAL A 76 -0.16 13.37 -40.48
C VAL A 76 -0.12 12.93 -38.98
N PRO A 77 0.05 11.63 -38.60
CA PRO A 77 -0.71 10.41 -38.91
C PRO A 77 -1.37 9.78 -37.66
N ILE A 78 -2.31 8.85 -37.88
CA ILE A 78 -2.98 8.04 -36.84
C ILE A 78 -1.99 7.02 -36.26
N SER A 79 -1.55 7.23 -35.02
CA SER A 79 -1.29 6.14 -34.07
C SER A 79 -2.49 6.09 -33.15
N ALA A 80 -3.39 5.11 -33.36
CA ALA A 80 -4.72 5.09 -32.78
C ALA A 80 -4.70 5.10 -31.25
N TYR A 81 -5.38 6.08 -30.63
CA TYR A 81 -5.63 6.09 -29.19
C TYR A 81 -6.29 4.77 -28.76
N LEU A 82 -5.84 4.21 -27.65
CA LEU A 82 -6.38 2.96 -27.12
C LEU A 82 -7.78 3.20 -26.54
N SER A 83 -8.59 2.14 -26.53
CA SER A 83 -9.83 2.13 -25.75
C SER A 83 -9.52 2.29 -24.26
N PHE A 84 -10.51 2.65 -23.42
CA PHE A 84 -10.26 2.75 -21.98
C PHE A 84 -9.74 1.44 -21.38
N THR A 85 -10.29 0.29 -21.80
CA THR A 85 -9.84 -0.99 -21.27
C THR A 85 -8.44 -1.36 -21.80
N ASP A 86 -8.14 -1.12 -23.07
CA ASP A 86 -6.79 -1.38 -23.60
C ASP A 86 -5.74 -0.42 -23.02
N ALA A 87 -6.10 0.84 -22.77
CA ALA A 87 -5.24 1.80 -22.09
C ALA A 87 -5.01 1.42 -20.62
N ALA A 88 -6.02 0.89 -19.95
CA ALA A 88 -5.86 0.36 -18.59
C ALA A 88 -4.91 -0.83 -18.56
N GLU A 89 -5.04 -1.74 -19.52
CA GLU A 89 -4.13 -2.87 -19.67
C GLU A 89 -2.70 -2.40 -19.91
N TYR A 90 -2.48 -1.48 -20.85
CA TYR A 90 -1.16 -0.89 -21.12
C TYR A 90 -0.53 -0.29 -19.85
N VAL A 91 -1.29 0.49 -19.09
CA VAL A 91 -0.79 1.11 -17.85
C VAL A 91 -0.47 0.08 -16.78
N LEU A 92 -1.27 -0.99 -16.68
CA LEU A 92 -1.01 -2.06 -15.73
C LEU A 92 0.22 -2.88 -16.15
N GLU A 93 0.37 -3.23 -17.43
CA GLU A 93 1.52 -3.99 -17.94
C GLU A 93 2.86 -3.28 -17.78
N ASN A 94 2.89 -1.98 -18.04
CA ASN A 94 4.13 -1.19 -18.02
C ASN A 94 4.52 -0.74 -16.60
N GLN A 95 4.04 -1.43 -15.56
CA GLN A 95 4.48 -1.18 -14.19
C GLN A 95 5.76 -1.93 -13.87
N VAL A 96 6.70 -1.22 -13.25
CA VAL A 96 7.92 -1.82 -12.67
C VAL A 96 7.58 -2.86 -11.60
N GLN A 97 6.50 -2.64 -10.83
CA GLN A 97 6.01 -3.55 -9.80
C GLN A 97 4.56 -3.93 -10.12
N ARG A 98 4.26 -5.22 -10.27
CA ARG A 98 2.92 -5.76 -10.58
C ARG A 98 1.94 -5.57 -9.40
N ARG A 99 1.55 -4.33 -9.14
CA ARG A 99 0.70 -3.93 -8.01
C ARG A 99 -0.68 -3.49 -8.50
N LEU A 100 -1.67 -3.64 -7.64
CA LEU A 100 -2.99 -3.07 -7.89
C LEU A 100 -2.89 -1.54 -7.96
N LEU A 101 -3.59 -0.92 -8.91
CA LEU A 101 -3.74 0.52 -8.97
C LEU A 101 -5.20 0.91 -8.81
N HIS A 102 -5.43 2.07 -8.19
CA HIS A 102 -6.74 2.67 -8.19
C HIS A 102 -7.10 3.14 -9.61
N TYR A 103 -8.36 2.98 -10.03
CA TYR A 103 -8.79 3.32 -11.40
C TYR A 103 -8.51 4.78 -11.80
N ARG A 104 -8.47 5.69 -10.82
CA ARG A 104 -8.09 7.10 -11.05
C ARG A 104 -6.62 7.22 -11.48
N ASP A 105 -5.72 6.54 -10.78
CA ASP A 105 -4.29 6.52 -11.10
C ASP A 105 -4.03 5.86 -12.46
N ILE A 106 -4.80 4.82 -12.80
CA ILE A 106 -4.73 4.16 -14.11
C ILE A 106 -5.11 5.17 -15.21
N THR A 107 -6.20 5.91 -14.99
CA THR A 107 -6.68 6.92 -15.94
C THR A 107 -5.68 8.05 -16.12
N GLU A 108 -5.14 8.58 -15.02
CA GLU A 108 -4.15 9.66 -15.03
C GLU A 108 -2.89 9.23 -15.80
N ARG A 109 -2.36 8.03 -15.51
CA ARG A 109 -1.20 7.47 -16.21
C ARG A 109 -1.48 7.20 -17.69
N ALA A 110 -2.68 6.75 -18.04
CA ALA A 110 -3.06 6.50 -19.43
C ALA A 110 -3.13 7.80 -20.26
N LEU A 111 -3.66 8.87 -19.66
CA LEU A 111 -3.69 10.21 -20.27
C LEU A 111 -2.26 10.78 -20.37
N ALA A 112 -1.47 10.68 -19.30
CA ALA A 112 -0.10 11.17 -19.25
C ALA A 112 0.83 10.46 -20.22
N ALA A 113 0.64 9.16 -20.45
CA ALA A 113 1.38 8.37 -21.44
C ALA A 113 0.91 8.61 -22.89
N GLY A 114 -0.13 9.43 -23.10
CA GLY A 114 -0.68 9.71 -24.43
C GLY A 114 -1.41 8.53 -25.09
N VAL A 115 -1.61 7.43 -24.36
CA VAL A 115 -2.28 6.22 -24.88
C VAL A 115 -3.79 6.30 -24.81
N LEU A 116 -4.33 7.23 -24.01
CA LEU A 116 -5.75 7.50 -23.87
C LEU A 116 -6.05 8.97 -24.17
N THR A 117 -7.18 9.23 -24.81
CA THR A 117 -7.77 10.58 -24.90
C THR A 117 -9.21 10.55 -24.43
N SER A 118 -9.66 11.62 -23.78
CA SER A 118 -11.05 11.77 -23.35
C SER A 118 -11.55 13.18 -23.61
N THR A 119 -12.74 13.28 -24.21
CA THR A 119 -13.51 14.52 -24.33
C THR A 119 -14.50 14.72 -23.18
N GLY A 120 -14.73 13.68 -22.37
CA GLY A 120 -15.65 13.69 -21.23
C GLY A 120 -15.05 14.35 -19.98
N ARG A 121 -15.92 14.93 -19.14
CA ARG A 121 -15.53 15.62 -17.89
C ARG A 121 -14.99 14.68 -16.79
N THR A 122 -15.32 13.39 -16.86
CA THR A 122 -14.96 12.37 -15.84
C THR A 122 -14.39 11.10 -16.49
N PRO A 123 -13.19 11.19 -17.09
CA PRO A 123 -12.54 10.03 -17.73
C PRO A 123 -12.33 8.87 -16.75
N GLU A 124 -12.12 9.12 -15.47
CA GLU A 124 -11.90 8.09 -14.46
C GLU A 124 -13.15 7.24 -14.21
N ALA A 125 -14.34 7.86 -14.21
CA ALA A 125 -15.60 7.13 -14.05
C ALA A 125 -15.87 6.27 -15.30
N THR A 126 -15.51 6.79 -16.47
CA THR A 126 -15.59 6.06 -17.74
C THR A 126 -14.65 4.86 -17.73
N MET A 127 -13.39 5.05 -17.31
CA MET A 127 -12.41 3.98 -17.13
C MET A 127 -12.96 2.85 -16.24
N TYR A 128 -13.42 3.20 -15.05
CA TYR A 128 -13.94 2.24 -14.10
C TYR A 128 -15.18 1.49 -14.62
N SER A 129 -16.12 2.20 -15.22
CA SER A 129 -17.35 1.60 -15.76
C SER A 129 -17.08 0.65 -16.94
N GLN A 130 -16.16 1.00 -17.84
CA GLN A 130 -15.81 0.14 -18.98
C GLN A 130 -15.09 -1.13 -18.53
N ILE A 131 -14.10 -1.02 -17.63
CA ILE A 131 -13.45 -2.21 -17.04
C ILE A 131 -14.48 -3.07 -16.31
N HIS A 132 -15.38 -2.46 -15.55
CA HIS A 132 -16.43 -3.18 -14.83
C HIS A 132 -17.37 -3.93 -15.79
N ALA A 133 -17.84 -3.26 -16.85
CA ALA A 133 -18.74 -3.84 -17.83
C ALA A 133 -18.09 -4.97 -18.62
N GLU A 134 -16.80 -4.84 -18.99
CA GLU A 134 -16.05 -5.89 -19.66
C GLU A 134 -15.92 -7.13 -18.78
N VAL A 135 -15.49 -6.95 -17.52
CA VAL A 135 -15.35 -8.05 -16.56
C VAL A 135 -16.68 -8.79 -16.37
N GLN A 136 -17.79 -8.06 -16.21
CA GLN A 136 -19.11 -8.67 -16.09
C GLN A 136 -19.53 -9.43 -17.35
N ARG A 137 -19.25 -8.88 -18.54
CA ARG A 137 -19.59 -9.50 -19.83
C ARG A 137 -18.82 -10.80 -20.05
N GLN A 138 -17.51 -10.81 -19.81
CA GLN A 138 -16.65 -11.99 -19.93
C GLN A 138 -17.05 -13.06 -18.92
N THR A 139 -17.29 -12.66 -17.65
CA THR A 139 -17.75 -13.60 -16.61
C THR A 139 -19.07 -14.27 -16.97
N LYS A 140 -20.05 -13.52 -17.50
CA LYS A 140 -21.35 -14.09 -17.93
C LYS A 140 -21.21 -15.07 -19.10
N ARG A 141 -20.17 -14.95 -19.92
CA ARG A 141 -19.86 -15.85 -21.04
C ARG A 141 -19.02 -17.07 -20.63
N GLY A 142 -18.63 -17.18 -19.36
CA GLY A 142 -17.70 -18.20 -18.88
C GLY A 142 -16.25 -17.98 -19.34
N GLU A 143 -15.92 -16.79 -19.85
CA GLU A 143 -14.57 -16.40 -20.25
C GLU A 143 -13.80 -15.87 -19.03
N VAL A 144 -12.48 -16.04 -19.03
CA VAL A 144 -11.61 -15.49 -17.97
C VAL A 144 -11.41 -14.00 -18.22
N PRO A 145 -11.84 -13.10 -17.31
CA PRO A 145 -11.69 -11.68 -17.54
C PRO A 145 -10.24 -11.24 -17.52
N ARG A 146 -9.86 -10.24 -18.33
CA ARG A 146 -8.46 -9.73 -18.31
C ARG A 146 -8.11 -8.94 -17.04
N PHE A 147 -9.11 -8.31 -16.41
CA PHE A 147 -8.95 -7.53 -15.18
C PHE A 147 -9.52 -8.28 -13.97
N THR A 148 -8.86 -8.11 -12.82
CA THR A 148 -9.35 -8.49 -11.50
C THR A 148 -9.60 -7.25 -10.64
N LYS A 149 -10.62 -7.32 -9.77
CA LYS A 149 -11.03 -6.26 -8.85
C LYS A 149 -11.14 -6.83 -7.44
N PRO A 150 -10.02 -7.08 -6.75
CA PRO A 150 -10.03 -7.68 -5.41
C PRO A 150 -10.57 -6.73 -4.34
N GLU A 151 -10.47 -5.41 -4.55
CA GLU A 151 -10.98 -4.37 -3.67
C GLU A 151 -11.74 -3.28 -4.47
N ALA A 152 -12.65 -2.56 -3.82
CA ALA A 152 -13.42 -1.48 -4.46
C ALA A 152 -12.49 -0.40 -5.03
N GLY A 153 -12.58 -0.16 -6.34
CA GLY A 153 -11.78 0.85 -7.04
C GLY A 153 -10.35 0.42 -7.41
N PHE A 154 -9.85 -0.70 -6.90
CA PHE A 154 -8.53 -1.23 -7.24
C PHE A 154 -8.60 -2.27 -8.35
N ILE A 155 -7.73 -2.12 -9.34
CA ILE A 155 -7.71 -2.93 -10.56
C ILE A 155 -6.32 -3.53 -10.72
N GLY A 156 -6.27 -4.81 -11.07
CA GLY A 156 -5.08 -5.51 -11.52
C GLY A 156 -5.37 -6.40 -12.71
N LEU A 157 -4.33 -7.03 -13.25
CA LEU A 157 -4.49 -8.00 -14.34
C LEU A 157 -4.71 -9.40 -13.79
N THR A 158 -5.68 -10.13 -14.34
CA THR A 158 -5.98 -11.51 -13.92
C THR A 158 -4.78 -12.45 -14.15
N ARG A 159 -3.90 -12.15 -15.12
CA ARG A 159 -2.65 -12.90 -15.35
C ARG A 159 -1.60 -12.70 -14.26
N TRP A 160 -1.73 -11.69 -13.41
CA TRP A 160 -0.89 -11.54 -12.21
C TRP A 160 -1.34 -12.46 -11.08
N LEU A 161 -2.61 -12.87 -11.09
CA LEU A 161 -3.07 -13.84 -10.13
C LEU A 161 -2.36 -15.16 -10.40
N PRO A 162 -1.94 -15.88 -9.35
CA PRO A 162 -1.44 -17.23 -9.53
C PRO A 162 -2.46 -18.06 -10.31
N ARG A 163 -2.00 -18.88 -11.25
CA ARG A 163 -2.85 -19.82 -12.00
C ARG A 163 -2.67 -21.23 -11.47
N GLY A 164 -3.69 -22.07 -11.67
CA GLY A 164 -3.67 -23.48 -11.24
C GLY A 164 -3.61 -23.63 -9.71
N VAL A 165 -2.88 -24.64 -9.25
CA VAL A 165 -2.80 -25.09 -7.85
C VAL A 165 -2.52 -23.95 -6.86
N VAL A 166 -1.70 -22.96 -7.23
CA VAL A 166 -1.35 -21.85 -6.33
C VAL A 166 -2.57 -20.99 -5.96
N ARG A 167 -3.48 -20.74 -6.91
CA ARG A 167 -4.73 -20.00 -6.64
C ARG A 167 -5.65 -20.75 -5.69
N GLU A 168 -5.73 -22.07 -5.86
CA GLU A 168 -6.55 -22.93 -5.04
C GLU A 168 -6.02 -22.98 -3.61
N ILE A 169 -4.70 -23.04 -3.44
CA ILE A 169 -4.02 -22.93 -2.14
C ILE A 169 -4.34 -21.59 -1.48
N GLU A 170 -4.19 -20.47 -2.19
CA GLU A 170 -4.51 -19.15 -1.63
C GLU A 170 -5.98 -19.03 -1.22
N ALA A 171 -6.90 -19.46 -2.09
CA ALA A 171 -8.33 -19.44 -1.81
C ALA A 171 -8.68 -20.34 -0.60
N GLN A 172 -8.05 -21.51 -0.49
CA GLN A 172 -8.20 -22.38 0.67
C GLN A 172 -7.65 -21.73 1.94
N ASN A 173 -6.45 -21.15 1.89
CA ASN A 173 -5.82 -20.46 3.01
C ASN A 173 -6.68 -19.31 3.53
N GLN A 174 -7.30 -18.53 2.62
CA GLN A 174 -8.24 -17.47 3.02
C GLN A 174 -9.50 -18.03 3.70
N ARG A 175 -10.07 -19.13 3.18
CA ARG A 175 -11.20 -19.81 3.86
C ARG A 175 -10.83 -20.30 5.25
N VAL A 176 -9.62 -20.85 5.42
CA VAL A 176 -9.11 -21.30 6.72
C VAL A 176 -8.96 -20.12 7.67
N ARG A 177 -8.39 -18.99 7.23
CA ARG A 177 -8.29 -17.76 8.02
C ARG A 177 -9.66 -17.28 8.52
N THR A 178 -10.66 -17.24 7.64
CA THR A 178 -12.04 -16.87 8.03
C THR A 178 -12.65 -17.86 9.02
N LYS A 179 -12.49 -19.16 8.80
CA LYS A 179 -12.99 -20.20 9.73
C LYS A 179 -12.30 -20.12 11.09
N LEU A 180 -10.99 -19.90 11.12
CA LEU A 180 -10.24 -19.73 12.36
C LEU A 180 -10.76 -18.52 13.14
N HIS A 181 -10.92 -17.36 12.48
CA HIS A 181 -11.49 -16.17 13.09
C HIS A 181 -12.89 -16.41 13.69
N GLN A 182 -13.77 -17.09 12.95
CA GLN A 182 -15.10 -17.48 13.45
C GLN A 182 -15.01 -18.42 14.66
N ARG A 183 -14.05 -19.35 14.66
CA ARG A 183 -13.81 -20.23 15.80
C ARG A 183 -13.40 -19.44 17.04
N LEU A 184 -12.51 -18.46 16.91
CA LEU A 184 -12.12 -17.56 18.02
C LEU A 184 -13.34 -16.85 18.62
N LEU A 185 -14.25 -16.36 17.78
CA LEU A 185 -15.49 -15.73 18.23
C LEU A 185 -16.43 -16.71 18.96
N SER A 186 -16.35 -18.01 18.67
CA SER A 186 -17.18 -19.05 19.28
C SER A 186 -16.66 -19.60 20.61
N LEU A 187 -15.38 -19.38 20.93
CA LEU A 187 -14.79 -19.81 22.21
C LEU A 187 -15.48 -19.10 23.38
N ASP A 188 -15.49 -19.74 24.54
CA ASP A 188 -15.83 -19.02 25.77
C ASP A 188 -14.70 -18.05 26.16
N PRO A 189 -14.97 -17.04 27.01
CA PRO A 189 -13.95 -16.06 27.40
C PRO A 189 -12.69 -16.66 28.01
N ILE A 190 -12.83 -17.67 28.88
CA ILE A 190 -11.71 -18.31 29.60
C ILE A 190 -10.89 -19.16 28.62
N GLU A 191 -11.55 -19.90 27.73
CA GLU A 191 -10.88 -20.62 26.64
C GLU A 191 -10.07 -19.67 25.74
N PHE A 192 -10.61 -18.47 25.46
CA PHE A 192 -9.93 -17.49 24.63
C PHE A 192 -8.71 -16.87 25.34
N GLU A 193 -8.82 -16.57 26.64
CA GLU A 193 -7.70 -16.13 27.46
C GLU A 193 -6.59 -17.19 27.52
N ALA A 194 -6.96 -18.46 27.73
CA ALA A 194 -6.01 -19.58 27.73
C ALA A 194 -5.33 -19.77 26.36
N LEU A 195 -6.07 -19.60 25.27
CA LEU A 195 -5.50 -19.60 23.92
C LEU A 195 -4.46 -18.49 23.74
N VAL A 196 -4.77 -17.29 24.23
CA VAL A 196 -3.84 -16.14 24.17
C VAL A 196 -2.60 -16.41 25.02
N ALA A 197 -2.73 -16.95 26.23
CA ALA A 197 -1.59 -17.31 27.07
C ALA A 197 -0.67 -18.33 26.36
N ARG A 198 -1.25 -19.35 25.71
CA ARG A 198 -0.51 -20.30 24.89
C ARG A 198 0.19 -19.62 23.71
N LEU A 199 -0.47 -18.67 23.05
CA LEU A 199 0.13 -17.90 21.97
C LEU A 199 1.32 -17.08 22.47
N LEU A 200 1.18 -16.37 23.59
CA LEU A 200 2.28 -15.59 24.18
C LEU A 200 3.49 -16.48 24.51
N SER A 201 3.24 -17.67 25.06
CA SER A 201 4.30 -18.65 25.32
C SER A 201 5.02 -19.05 24.02
N ALA A 202 4.29 -19.30 22.93
CA ALA A 202 4.86 -19.61 21.63
C ALA A 202 5.68 -18.45 21.02
N LEU A 203 5.32 -17.21 21.37
CA LEU A 203 6.06 -15.99 20.99
C LEU A 203 7.30 -15.73 21.84
N GLY A 204 7.65 -16.61 22.78
CA GLY A 204 8.84 -16.47 23.63
C GLY A 204 8.62 -15.65 24.91
N PHE A 205 7.37 -15.51 25.36
CA PHE A 205 7.11 -15.00 26.70
C PHE A 205 7.35 -16.11 27.74
N GLU A 206 8.03 -15.74 28.82
CA GLU A 206 8.22 -16.55 30.02
C GLU A 206 7.25 -16.10 31.13
N GLU A 207 7.07 -16.94 32.15
CA GLU A 207 6.24 -16.62 33.33
C GLU A 207 4.82 -16.17 32.94
N VAL A 208 4.25 -16.82 31.93
CA VAL A 208 2.91 -16.47 31.43
C VAL A 208 1.85 -16.97 32.42
N GLU A 209 1.13 -16.05 33.04
CA GLU A 209 0.14 -16.32 34.08
C GLU A 209 -1.20 -15.67 33.74
N LEU A 210 -2.29 -16.45 33.89
CA LEU A 210 -3.65 -15.93 33.83
C LEU A 210 -3.98 -15.21 35.14
N THR A 211 -4.57 -14.03 35.06
CA THR A 211 -4.98 -13.28 36.24
C THR A 211 -6.41 -13.63 36.67
N PRO A 212 -6.73 -13.55 37.97
CA PRO A 212 -8.09 -13.80 38.45
C PRO A 212 -9.05 -12.71 37.95
N ALA A 213 -10.24 -13.10 37.45
CA ALA A 213 -11.25 -12.22 36.86
C ALA A 213 -11.78 -11.05 37.72
N LYS A 214 -11.31 -10.87 38.96
CA LYS A 214 -11.80 -9.83 39.89
C LYS A 214 -10.65 -9.06 40.52
N GLY A 215 -10.61 -7.74 40.26
CA GLY A 215 -9.80 -6.78 41.00
C GLY A 215 -8.47 -6.38 40.36
N ASP A 216 -8.16 -6.85 39.15
CA ASP A 216 -6.90 -6.57 38.44
C ASP A 216 -6.98 -5.43 37.42
N GLY A 217 -8.10 -4.70 37.39
CA GLY A 217 -8.32 -3.63 36.43
C GLY A 217 -8.58 -4.12 35.00
N GLY A 218 -8.83 -5.42 34.81
CA GLY A 218 -9.13 -6.02 33.52
C GLY A 218 -7.88 -6.45 32.74
N ILE A 219 -6.76 -6.66 33.41
CA ILE A 219 -5.65 -7.44 32.84
C ILE A 219 -6.09 -8.91 32.89
N ASP A 220 -5.87 -9.68 31.84
CA ASP A 220 -6.28 -11.09 31.79
C ASP A 220 -5.06 -12.04 31.79
N VAL A 221 -3.91 -11.56 31.30
CA VAL A 221 -2.63 -12.31 31.27
C VAL A 221 -1.47 -11.39 31.65
N ARG A 222 -0.49 -11.91 32.40
CA ARG A 222 0.84 -11.29 32.55
C ARG A 222 1.91 -12.22 32.03
N GLY A 223 3.00 -11.66 31.52
CA GLY A 223 4.16 -12.43 31.08
C GLY A 223 5.37 -11.55 30.83
N THR A 224 6.54 -12.16 30.76
CA THR A 224 7.81 -11.46 30.53
C THR A 224 8.39 -11.88 29.18
N LEU A 225 8.50 -10.93 28.25
CA LEU A 225 9.22 -11.17 27.01
C LEU A 225 10.73 -11.14 27.29
N VAL A 226 11.42 -12.21 26.91
CA VAL A 226 12.87 -12.33 27.03
C VAL A 226 13.52 -12.35 25.65
N VAL A 227 14.37 -11.36 25.36
CA VAL A 227 15.10 -11.27 24.08
C VAL A 227 16.60 -11.40 24.34
N GLY A 228 17.21 -12.38 23.69
CA GLY A 228 18.65 -12.64 23.78
C GLY A 228 19.14 -12.92 25.20
N GLU A 229 18.27 -13.50 26.06
CA GLU A 229 18.52 -13.82 27.48
C GLU A 229 18.82 -12.63 28.42
N VAL A 230 18.97 -11.42 27.88
CA VAL A 230 19.42 -10.24 28.64
C VAL A 230 18.35 -9.14 28.73
N ILE A 231 17.47 -9.03 27.73
CA ILE A 231 16.41 -8.02 27.71
C ILE A 231 15.13 -8.64 28.25
N ARG A 232 14.62 -8.13 29.38
CA ARG A 232 13.37 -8.56 30.00
C ARG A 232 12.35 -7.43 29.95
N THR A 233 11.20 -7.65 29.32
CA THR A 233 10.10 -6.69 29.27
C THR A 233 8.84 -7.33 29.84
N ARG A 234 8.35 -6.78 30.95
CA ARG A 234 7.11 -7.24 31.58
C ARG A 234 5.92 -6.67 30.82
N MET A 235 4.98 -7.53 30.44
CA MET A 235 3.76 -7.14 29.77
C MET A 235 2.53 -7.54 30.57
N ALA A 236 1.57 -6.63 30.61
CA ALA A 236 0.22 -6.88 31.07
C ALA A 236 -0.72 -6.85 29.86
N VAL A 237 -1.45 -7.95 29.66
CA VAL A 237 -2.24 -8.20 28.47
C VAL A 237 -3.70 -8.24 28.83
N GLN A 238 -4.51 -7.45 28.13
CA GLN A 238 -5.96 -7.54 28.18
C GLN A 238 -6.48 -8.20 26.90
N VAL A 239 -7.41 -9.13 27.07
CA VAL A 239 -8.01 -9.95 26.02
C VAL A 239 -9.48 -9.57 25.87
N LYS A 240 -9.91 -9.28 24.64
CA LYS A 240 -11.29 -8.89 24.33
C LYS A 240 -11.86 -9.70 23.16
N ARG A 241 -12.73 -10.66 23.49
CA ARG A 241 -13.49 -11.40 22.47
C ARG A 241 -14.73 -10.62 22.04
N TRP A 242 -14.56 -9.59 21.22
CA TRP A 242 -15.65 -8.70 20.78
C TRP A 242 -15.93 -8.79 19.28
N LYS A 243 -17.15 -8.36 18.90
CA LYS A 243 -17.56 -8.17 17.50
C LYS A 243 -17.47 -6.71 17.04
N HIS A 244 -17.51 -5.77 17.98
CA HIS A 244 -17.40 -4.34 17.72
C HIS A 244 -16.00 -3.84 18.06
N ASN A 245 -15.62 -2.70 17.48
CA ASN A 245 -14.29 -2.15 17.68
C ASN A 245 -14.03 -1.77 19.15
N VAL A 246 -12.78 -1.92 19.56
CA VAL A 246 -12.30 -1.43 20.85
C VAL A 246 -12.11 0.09 20.78
N HIS A 247 -12.54 0.77 21.84
CA HIS A 247 -12.54 2.23 21.96
C HIS A 247 -11.58 2.72 23.05
N THR A 248 -11.31 4.02 23.03
CA THR A 248 -10.39 4.74 23.93
C THR A 248 -10.50 4.36 25.41
N PRO A 249 -11.70 4.19 26.02
CA PRO A 249 -11.79 3.87 27.45
C PRO A 249 -11.06 2.58 27.85
N VAL A 250 -11.05 1.58 26.97
CA VAL A 250 -10.38 0.30 27.22
C VAL A 250 -8.86 0.49 27.27
N ILE A 251 -8.31 1.32 26.39
CA ILE A 251 -6.89 1.65 26.38
C ILE A 251 -6.48 2.35 27.68
N GLN A 252 -7.29 3.32 28.12
CA GLN A 252 -7.04 4.06 29.35
C GLN A 252 -7.13 3.16 30.59
N GLN A 253 -8.09 2.24 30.61
CA GLN A 253 -8.25 1.27 31.69
C GLN A 253 -7.03 0.35 31.82
N VAL A 254 -6.56 -0.23 30.71
CA VAL A 254 -5.34 -1.07 30.72
C VAL A 254 -4.16 -0.25 31.21
N ARG A 255 -3.97 0.95 30.68
CA ARG A 255 -2.86 1.83 31.08
C ARG A 255 -2.88 2.15 32.58
N GLY A 256 -4.06 2.42 33.13
CA GLY A 256 -4.23 2.68 34.57
C GLY A 256 -3.99 1.46 35.46
N SER A 257 -3.96 0.26 34.88
CA SER A 257 -3.76 -1.01 35.59
C SER A 257 -2.34 -1.57 35.46
N LEU A 258 -1.46 -0.88 34.72
CA LEU A 258 -0.07 -1.30 34.54
C LEU A 258 0.73 -1.12 35.83
N GLY A 259 1.53 -2.12 36.18
CA GLY A 259 2.53 -2.02 37.24
C GLY A 259 3.74 -1.16 36.85
N ALA A 260 4.64 -0.96 37.81
CA ALA A 260 5.89 -0.25 37.57
C ALA A 260 6.71 -0.96 36.47
N HIS A 261 7.08 -0.20 35.43
CA HIS A 261 7.84 -0.67 34.27
C HIS A 261 7.16 -1.77 33.44
N GLU A 262 5.84 -1.98 33.60
CA GLU A 262 5.06 -2.86 32.71
C GLU A 262 4.62 -2.12 31.46
N GLN A 263 4.58 -2.84 30.33
CA GLN A 263 3.97 -2.38 29.08
C GLN A 263 2.59 -3.03 28.90
N GLY A 264 1.68 -2.31 28.23
CA GLY A 264 0.35 -2.84 27.94
C GLY A 264 0.29 -3.54 26.58
N LEU A 265 -0.51 -4.59 26.47
CA LEU A 265 -0.96 -5.16 25.20
C LEU A 265 -2.46 -5.41 25.24
N ILE A 266 -3.17 -5.06 24.17
CA ILE A 266 -4.58 -5.40 24.01
C ILE A 266 -4.73 -6.31 22.80
N ILE A 267 -5.28 -7.49 23.02
CA ILE A 267 -5.58 -8.47 21.99
C ILE A 267 -7.09 -8.57 21.85
N THR A 268 -7.61 -8.44 20.62
CA THR A 268 -9.04 -8.52 20.36
C THR A 268 -9.36 -9.37 19.13
N THR A 269 -10.56 -9.96 19.08
CA THR A 269 -11.10 -10.56 17.85
C THR A 269 -11.68 -9.54 16.87
N SER A 270 -11.88 -8.29 17.31
CA SER A 270 -12.39 -7.19 16.48
C SER A 270 -11.26 -6.25 16.03
N GLY A 271 -11.59 -5.04 15.57
CA GLY A 271 -10.62 -3.98 15.29
C GLY A 271 -10.53 -2.94 16.40
N PHE A 272 -9.73 -1.92 16.18
CA PHE A 272 -9.64 -0.73 17.04
C PHE A 272 -10.23 0.50 16.31
N SER A 273 -10.85 1.39 17.08
CA SER A 273 -11.23 2.72 16.56
C SER A 273 -10.01 3.60 16.33
N ALA A 274 -10.13 4.66 15.50
CA ALA A 274 -9.05 5.62 15.28
C ALA A 274 -8.60 6.26 16.60
N GLY A 275 -9.56 6.69 17.43
CA GLY A 275 -9.26 7.26 18.75
C GLY A 275 -8.58 6.28 19.72
N ALA A 276 -8.86 4.97 19.62
CA ALA A 276 -8.16 3.97 20.40
C ALA A 276 -6.69 3.82 19.97
N ARG A 277 -6.41 3.84 18.67
CA ARG A 277 -5.03 3.81 18.14
C ARG A 277 -4.24 5.05 18.57
N SER A 278 -4.82 6.24 18.40
CA SER A 278 -4.18 7.49 18.84
C SER A 278 -3.94 7.56 20.34
N GLU A 279 -4.87 7.03 21.16
CA GLU A 279 -4.66 6.93 22.60
C GLU A 279 -3.52 5.96 22.93
N ALA A 280 -3.45 4.80 22.29
CA ALA A 280 -2.43 3.79 22.56
C ALA A 280 -0.99 4.29 22.30
N GLU A 281 -0.81 5.17 21.31
CA GLU A 281 0.48 5.74 20.88
C GLU A 281 0.81 7.09 21.54
N ARG A 282 0.03 7.52 22.54
CA ARG A 282 0.20 8.84 23.15
C ARG A 282 1.60 9.00 23.78
N ALA A 283 2.35 9.99 23.31
CA ALA A 283 3.78 10.16 23.61
C ALA A 283 4.10 10.46 25.09
N ASP A 284 3.16 11.01 25.84
CA ASP A 284 3.30 11.40 27.25
C ASP A 284 2.94 10.28 28.23
N ALA A 285 2.66 9.07 27.74
CA ALA A 285 2.10 8.00 28.54
C ALA A 285 2.66 6.63 28.14
N THR A 286 2.61 5.66 29.07
CA THR A 286 3.16 4.31 28.84
C THR A 286 2.52 3.67 27.60
N PRO A 287 3.31 3.21 26.61
CA PRO A 287 2.77 2.63 25.39
C PRO A 287 1.89 1.41 25.65
N VAL A 288 0.82 1.29 24.86
CA VAL A 288 -0.04 0.10 24.84
C VAL A 288 -0.02 -0.48 23.43
N ALA A 289 0.56 -1.66 23.26
CA ALA A 289 0.55 -2.37 21.99
C ALA A 289 -0.88 -2.87 21.67
N LEU A 290 -1.21 -2.95 20.38
CA LEU A 290 -2.54 -3.36 19.91
C LEU A 290 -2.40 -4.52 18.93
N MET A 291 -3.19 -5.57 19.13
CA MET A 291 -3.32 -6.71 18.22
C MET A 291 -4.78 -6.94 17.88
N ASP A 292 -5.15 -6.67 16.63
CA ASP A 292 -6.51 -6.85 16.15
C ASP A 292 -6.79 -8.29 15.70
N GLY A 293 -8.05 -8.59 15.38
CA GLY A 293 -8.45 -9.96 15.02
C GLY A 293 -7.77 -10.51 13.77
N SER A 294 -7.38 -9.64 12.83
CA SER A 294 -6.69 -10.06 11.61
C SER A 294 -5.22 -10.38 11.87
N GLN A 295 -4.58 -9.58 12.73
CA GLN A 295 -3.22 -9.80 13.21
C GLN A 295 -3.16 -11.07 14.06
N LEU A 296 -4.08 -11.23 15.02
CA LEU A 296 -4.18 -12.42 15.87
C LEU A 296 -4.27 -13.71 15.05
N VAL A 297 -5.15 -13.76 14.04
CA VAL A 297 -5.28 -14.92 13.15
C VAL A 297 -3.98 -15.20 12.40
N SER A 298 -3.28 -14.17 11.93
CA SER A 298 -2.03 -14.32 11.21
C SER A 298 -0.94 -14.91 12.11
N VAL A 299 -0.79 -14.36 13.32
CA VAL A 299 0.21 -14.83 14.29
C VAL A 299 -0.10 -16.26 14.76
N LEU A 300 -1.38 -16.61 14.97
CA LEU A 300 -1.78 -17.99 15.29
C LEU A 300 -1.36 -18.97 14.17
N ILE A 301 -1.56 -18.59 12.90
CA ILE A 301 -1.15 -19.42 11.76
C ILE A 301 0.37 -19.54 11.66
N GLU A 302 1.09 -18.43 11.88
CA GLU A 302 2.55 -18.39 11.84
C GLU A 302 3.18 -19.33 12.87
N ASN A 303 2.54 -19.47 14.03
CA ASN A 303 2.96 -20.34 15.13
C ASN A 303 2.26 -21.72 15.12
N ASP A 304 1.57 -22.07 14.02
CA ASP A 304 0.85 -23.35 13.84
C ASP A 304 -0.17 -23.68 14.96
N ILE A 305 -0.77 -22.64 15.56
CA ILE A 305 -1.76 -22.78 16.63
C ILE A 305 -3.16 -22.88 16.03
N GLY A 306 -3.79 -24.03 16.20
CA GLY A 306 -5.15 -24.28 15.71
C GLY A 306 -5.24 -24.50 14.19
N VAL A 307 -4.10 -24.63 13.52
CA VAL A 307 -3.98 -24.95 12.10
C VAL A 307 -2.92 -26.03 11.89
N ARG A 308 -2.93 -26.66 10.72
CA ARG A 308 -1.94 -27.65 10.30
C ARG A 308 -1.55 -27.35 8.86
N ARG A 309 -0.26 -27.37 8.56
CA ARG A 309 0.26 -27.19 7.20
C ARG A 309 0.50 -28.56 6.58
N ASP A 310 0.04 -28.71 5.35
CA ASP A 310 0.38 -29.83 4.48
C ASP A 310 1.42 -29.35 3.47
N SER A 311 2.43 -30.18 3.19
CA SER A 311 3.41 -29.95 2.13
C SER A 311 3.25 -31.04 1.06
N TYR A 312 3.34 -30.64 -0.21
CA TYR A 312 3.22 -31.52 -1.37
C TYR A 312 4.37 -31.25 -2.33
N ASP A 313 4.97 -32.31 -2.85
CA ASP A 313 6.03 -32.23 -3.85
C ASP A 313 5.42 -31.98 -5.24
N LEU A 314 5.88 -30.91 -5.90
CA LEU A 314 5.49 -30.58 -7.27
C LEU A 314 6.67 -30.83 -8.20
N ILE A 315 6.58 -31.89 -9.01
CA ILE A 315 7.55 -32.18 -10.06
C ILE A 315 7.18 -31.36 -11.30
N LYS A 316 8.13 -30.59 -11.83
CA LYS A 316 7.98 -29.82 -13.07
C LYS A 316 9.04 -30.27 -14.07
N LEU A 317 8.68 -30.24 -15.34
CA LEU A 317 9.64 -30.41 -16.44
C LEU A 317 10.43 -29.11 -16.60
N GLU A 318 11.76 -29.19 -16.67
CA GLU A 318 12.58 -28.05 -17.10
C GLU A 318 12.44 -27.92 -18.62
N GLU A 319 11.99 -26.76 -19.08
CA GLU A 319 12.05 -26.41 -20.49
C GLU A 319 13.45 -25.84 -20.75
N GLU A 320 14.22 -26.47 -21.64
CA GLU A 320 15.54 -25.96 -22.06
C GLU A 320 15.37 -24.54 -22.62
N SER A 321 15.96 -23.55 -21.96
CA SER A 321 16.11 -22.23 -22.53
C SER A 321 17.10 -22.33 -23.68
N ASP A 322 16.59 -22.19 -24.90
CA ASP A 322 17.35 -22.17 -26.13
C ASP A 322 18.22 -20.88 -26.17
N ASP A 323 19.28 -20.86 -25.36
CA ASP A 323 20.41 -19.94 -25.52
C ASP A 323 21.21 -20.43 -26.72
N THR A 324 20.62 -20.32 -27.91
CA THR A 324 21.36 -20.37 -29.17
C THR A 324 22.16 -19.07 -29.29
N GLN A 325 23.23 -18.99 -28.51
CA GLN A 325 24.30 -18.04 -28.74
C GLN A 325 25.03 -18.53 -29.98
N CYS A 326 24.74 -17.95 -31.14
CA CYS A 326 25.62 -18.06 -32.30
C CYS A 326 26.85 -17.16 -32.05
N PRO A 327 28.07 -17.70 -31.94
CA PRO A 327 29.26 -16.98 -32.36
C PRO A 327 29.51 -17.30 -33.84
N ASP A 328 29.56 -16.26 -34.68
CA ASP A 328 30.53 -16.13 -35.77
C ASP A 328 30.65 -14.64 -36.14
#